data_AF-A0A671QMN2-F1
#
_entry.id   AF-A0A671QMN2-F1
#
_cell.length_a   1.000
_cell.length_b   1.000
_cell.length_c   1.000
_cell.angle_alpha   90.00
_cell.angle_beta   90.00
_cell.angle_gamma   90.00
#
_symmetry.space_group_name_H-M   'P 1'
#
loop_
_entity.id
_entity.type
_entity.pdbx_description
1 polymer ?
#
loop_
_entity_poly.entity_id
_entity_poly.type
_entity_poly.pdbx_seq_one_letter_code
_entity_poly.pdbx_strand_id
1 'polypeptide(L)'
;MVNARALAILTFICSLTDAAKLNIPKVLLPLARSTKVNFTLEATEGCYRWSSNRPEVASIEAVDVDECQCSHKAVLQARSTQPSRLTSIILAEDILTGQVLRCDAIVDVISEIQIESTTRELHLEDSPLELKIHALDSEGNTFSTLASLLFEWTVVKDAEMAGFPDSYNTLRVLRFAESAYTPPAYISEMERVGHQGDIILVSGIKTGHAKLKAKIQEAIYKDVGAAEVRLLILENILLSPAYDVYLLAGTSIQYKVQKIRQGKITGELAFIQILAFI
;
A
#
# COMPACT_ATOMS: atom_id res chain seq x y z
N MET A 1 -61.55 45.17 16.11
CA MET A 1 -61.25 43.72 16.12
C MET A 1 -60.91 43.33 14.70
N VAL A 2 -59.74 42.85 14.28
CA VAL A 2 -58.44 42.51 14.87
C VAL A 2 -57.44 42.75 13.73
N ASN A 3 -56.38 43.52 13.96
CA ASN A 3 -55.27 43.67 13.00
C ASN A 3 -54.36 42.45 13.12
N ALA A 4 -54.37 41.56 12.11
CA ALA A 4 -53.38 40.49 12.00
C ALA A 4 -52.23 40.99 11.10
N ARG A 5 -51.18 41.55 11.71
CA ARG A 5 -49.89 41.75 11.03
C ARG A 5 -49.16 40.42 11.04
N ALA A 6 -49.07 39.76 9.89
CA ALA A 6 -48.22 38.59 9.69
C ALA A 6 -46.74 39.02 9.78
N LEU A 7 -46.05 38.54 10.81
CA LEU A 7 -44.62 38.70 10.98
C LEU A 7 -43.92 37.60 10.17
N ALA A 8 -43.33 37.94 9.02
CA ALA A 8 -42.51 37.00 8.26
C ALA A 8 -41.14 36.89 8.92
N ILE A 9 -40.87 35.76 9.58
CA ILE A 9 -39.57 35.42 10.13
C ILE A 9 -38.70 34.91 8.96
N LEU A 10 -37.72 35.71 8.57
CA LEU A 10 -36.71 35.34 7.57
C LEU A 10 -35.70 34.42 8.25
N THR A 11 -35.92 33.10 8.19
CA THR A 11 -34.92 32.10 8.56
C THR A 11 -33.76 32.16 7.58
N PHE A 12 -32.67 32.79 8.00
CA PHE A 12 -31.38 32.76 7.29
C PHE A 12 -30.80 31.35 7.44
N ILE A 13 -31.02 30.50 6.43
CA ILE A 13 -30.38 29.19 6.34
C ILE A 13 -28.91 29.47 6.03
N CYS A 14 -28.08 29.46 7.07
CA CYS A 14 -26.64 29.51 6.92
C CYS A 14 -26.19 28.16 6.36
N SER A 15 -26.06 28.06 5.04
CA SER A 15 -25.39 26.94 4.40
C SER A 15 -23.95 26.91 4.92
N LEU A 16 -23.62 25.92 5.75
CA LEU A 16 -22.24 25.58 6.08
C LEU A 16 -21.58 25.09 4.79
N THR A 17 -20.96 25.99 4.04
CA THR A 17 -20.02 25.61 2.98
C THR A 17 -18.84 24.94 3.69
N ASP A 18 -18.61 23.65 3.44
CA ASP A 18 -17.45 22.97 4.02
C ASP A 18 -16.19 23.69 3.54
N ALA A 19 -15.23 23.90 4.44
CA ALA A 19 -14.01 24.59 4.07
C ALA A 19 -13.24 23.72 3.07
N ALA A 20 -12.76 24.34 1.99
CA ALA A 20 -11.91 23.66 1.02
C ALA A 20 -10.69 23.02 1.68
N LYS A 21 -10.40 21.77 1.33
CA LYS A 21 -9.31 20.96 1.91
C LYS A 21 -8.50 20.30 0.82
N LEU A 22 -7.19 20.18 1.06
CA LEU A 22 -6.31 19.30 0.31
C LEU A 22 -6.34 17.89 0.91
N ASN A 23 -6.13 16.87 0.08
CA ASN A 23 -5.99 15.48 0.50
C ASN A 23 -4.86 15.27 1.53
N ILE A 24 -3.81 16.10 1.49
CA ILE A 24 -2.70 16.03 2.42
C ILE A 24 -1.99 17.39 2.60
N PRO A 25 -1.58 17.76 3.83
CA PRO A 25 -0.89 19.03 4.09
C PRO A 25 0.63 18.96 3.85
N LYS A 26 1.24 17.77 3.87
CA LYS A 26 2.69 17.57 3.66
C LYS A 26 2.96 16.28 2.90
N VAL A 27 3.85 16.34 1.93
CA VAL A 27 4.25 15.19 1.11
C VAL A 27 5.76 15.01 1.23
N LEU A 28 6.19 13.78 1.49
CA LEU A 28 7.60 13.39 1.48
C LEU A 28 7.85 12.52 0.23
N LEU A 29 8.63 13.05 -0.71
CA LEU A 29 8.96 12.41 -1.98
C LEU A 29 10.40 11.93 -1.98
N PRO A 30 10.66 10.70 -2.49
CA PRO A 30 12.02 10.21 -2.61
C PRO A 30 12.76 10.92 -3.73
N LEU A 31 14.04 11.23 -3.49
CA LEU A 31 14.96 11.70 -4.51
C LEU A 31 15.20 10.58 -5.55
N ALA A 32 14.92 10.84 -6.81
CA ALA A 32 15.17 9.91 -7.91
C ALA A 32 15.91 10.62 -9.04
N ARG A 33 16.90 9.95 -9.64
CA ARG A 33 17.71 10.51 -10.73
C ARG A 33 17.27 9.98 -12.08
N SER A 34 16.93 8.69 -12.12
CA SER A 34 16.57 7.99 -13.35
C SER A 34 15.06 7.98 -13.60
N THR A 35 14.27 8.06 -12.53
CA THR A 35 12.81 8.00 -12.60
C THR A 35 12.13 9.25 -12.07
N LYS A 36 10.95 9.53 -12.63
CA LYS A 36 10.10 10.65 -12.21
C LYS A 36 9.09 10.12 -11.21
N VAL A 37 9.22 10.51 -9.95
CA VAL A 37 8.29 10.12 -8.89
C VAL A 37 7.20 11.17 -8.79
N ASN A 38 5.96 10.72 -8.96
CA ASN A 38 4.77 11.56 -9.01
C ASN A 38 3.85 11.28 -7.82
N PHE A 39 3.19 12.33 -7.34
CA PHE A 39 2.14 12.28 -6.31
C PHE A 39 0.99 13.20 -6.72
N THR A 40 -0.25 12.73 -6.58
CA THR A 40 -1.42 13.53 -6.95
C THR A 40 -1.94 14.30 -5.74
N LEU A 41 -1.91 15.63 -5.83
CA LEU A 41 -2.64 16.51 -4.93
C LEU A 41 -4.06 16.70 -5.46
N GLU A 42 -5.04 16.61 -4.56
CA GLU A 42 -6.46 16.76 -4.88
C GLU A 42 -7.12 17.66 -3.84
N ALA A 43 -7.94 18.59 -4.31
CA ALA A 43 -8.76 19.46 -3.48
C ALA A 43 -10.24 19.05 -3.55
N THR A 44 -10.94 19.07 -2.42
CA THR A 44 -12.31 18.52 -2.30
C THR A 44 -13.37 19.30 -3.09
N GLU A 45 -13.20 20.61 -3.29
CA GLU A 45 -14.14 21.50 -3.99
C GLU A 45 -13.39 22.75 -4.51
N GLY A 46 -13.93 23.47 -5.50
CA GLY A 46 -13.33 24.72 -6.02
C GLY A 46 -12.34 24.50 -7.17
N CYS A 47 -11.97 25.55 -7.90
CA CYS A 47 -11.11 25.42 -9.08
C CYS A 47 -9.77 26.12 -8.86
N TYR A 48 -8.68 25.35 -8.80
CA TYR A 48 -7.41 25.87 -8.31
C TYR A 48 -6.39 26.16 -9.40
N ARG A 49 -5.69 27.26 -9.23
CA ARG A 49 -4.41 27.52 -9.88
C ARG A 49 -3.28 27.02 -8.99
N TRP A 50 -2.48 26.12 -9.52
CA TRP A 50 -1.39 25.48 -8.80
C TRP A 50 -0.06 26.18 -9.05
N SER A 51 0.73 26.40 -8.01
CA SER A 51 2.07 26.97 -8.13
C SER A 51 3.03 26.37 -7.11
N SER A 52 4.32 26.37 -7.46
CA SER A 52 5.43 25.93 -6.62
C SER A 52 6.40 27.09 -6.45
N ASN A 53 6.80 27.39 -5.22
CA ASN A 53 7.78 28.45 -4.97
C ASN A 53 9.21 28.04 -5.33
N ARG A 54 9.48 26.73 -5.39
CA ARG A 54 10.78 26.13 -5.77
C ARG A 54 10.57 24.97 -6.75
N PRO A 55 10.24 25.26 -8.03
CA PRO A 55 9.99 24.23 -9.04
C PRO A 55 11.21 23.33 -9.31
N GLU A 56 12.42 23.78 -8.99
CA GLU A 56 13.65 22.99 -9.07
C GLU A 56 13.75 21.90 -7.99
N VAL A 57 13.03 22.06 -6.87
CA VAL A 57 12.94 21.04 -5.82
C VAL A 57 11.76 20.12 -6.10
N ALA A 58 10.57 20.69 -6.26
CA ALA A 58 9.37 19.96 -6.62
C ALA A 58 8.49 20.82 -7.53
N SER A 59 8.15 20.31 -8.71
CA SER A 59 7.25 20.98 -9.66
C SER A 59 5.82 20.47 -9.50
N ILE A 60 4.86 21.31 -9.86
CA ILE A 60 3.44 20.97 -9.83
C ILE A 60 2.83 21.29 -11.19
N GLU A 61 2.09 20.35 -11.75
CA GLU A 61 1.38 20.50 -13.03
C GLU A 61 -0.09 20.14 -12.85
N ALA A 62 -1.00 21.04 -13.23
CA ALA A 62 -2.43 20.79 -13.17
C ALA A 62 -2.82 19.69 -14.18
N VAL A 63 -3.71 18.79 -13.78
CA VAL A 63 -4.26 17.71 -14.63
C VAL A 63 -5.75 17.96 -14.82
N ASP A 64 -6.36 17.52 -15.92
CA ASP A 64 -7.79 17.73 -16.18
C ASP A 64 -8.20 19.21 -16.10
N VAL A 65 -7.40 20.07 -16.76
CA VAL A 65 -7.57 21.52 -16.73
C VAL A 65 -8.91 21.92 -17.37
N ASP A 66 -9.70 22.68 -16.62
CA ASP A 66 -10.99 23.20 -17.07
C ASP A 66 -10.82 24.40 -18.04
N GLU A 67 -11.90 24.83 -18.69
CA GLU A 67 -11.90 25.97 -19.63
C GLU A 67 -11.37 27.27 -18.98
N CYS A 68 -11.50 27.38 -17.66
CA CYS A 68 -11.01 28.49 -16.85
C CYS A 68 -9.52 28.37 -16.44
N GLN A 69 -8.76 27.45 -17.04
CA GLN A 69 -7.32 27.22 -16.76
C GLN A 69 -7.01 26.91 -15.29
N CYS A 70 -7.91 26.18 -14.63
CA CYS A 70 -7.77 25.73 -13.26
C CYS A 70 -8.11 24.24 -13.15
N SER A 71 -7.75 23.61 -12.04
CA SER A 71 -8.04 22.20 -11.82
C SER A 71 -8.19 21.85 -10.34
N HIS A 72 -8.99 20.83 -10.07
CA HIS A 72 -9.09 20.15 -8.79
C HIS A 72 -7.89 19.26 -8.45
N LYS A 73 -7.13 18.82 -9.48
CA LYS A 73 -6.04 17.86 -9.36
C LYS A 73 -4.76 18.41 -9.96
N ALA A 74 -3.65 18.12 -9.30
CA ALA A 74 -2.34 18.41 -9.85
C ALA A 74 -1.32 17.32 -9.48
N VAL A 75 -0.40 17.06 -10.41
CA VAL A 75 0.67 16.10 -10.22
C VAL A 75 1.91 16.83 -9.72
N LEU A 76 2.27 16.53 -8.48
CA LEU A 76 3.49 16.95 -7.84
C LEU A 76 4.61 15.98 -8.22
N GLN A 77 5.72 16.52 -8.72
CA GLN A 77 6.87 15.73 -9.15
C GLN A 77 8.14 16.20 -8.43
N ALA A 78 8.91 15.25 -7.89
CA ALA A 78 10.25 15.54 -7.35
C ALA A 78 11.24 15.87 -8.47
N ARG A 79 11.99 16.97 -8.32
CA ARG A 79 12.96 17.46 -9.31
C ARG A 79 14.34 17.79 -8.73
N SER A 80 14.50 17.71 -7.42
CA SER A 80 15.80 17.91 -6.76
C SER A 80 16.87 17.00 -7.38
N THR A 81 18.09 17.52 -7.48
CA THR A 81 19.29 16.75 -7.85
C THR A 81 20.30 16.65 -6.70
N GLN A 82 20.03 17.36 -5.60
CA GLN A 82 20.88 17.45 -4.43
C GLN A 82 20.48 16.35 -3.44
N PRO A 83 21.43 15.54 -2.95
CA PRO A 83 21.19 14.49 -1.95
C PRO A 83 21.07 15.10 -0.54
N SER A 84 20.21 16.09 -0.40
CA SER A 84 19.94 16.81 0.83
C SER A 84 18.44 17.09 0.92
N ARG A 85 17.89 17.04 2.13
CA ARG A 85 16.51 17.40 2.39
C ARG A 85 16.21 18.82 1.92
N LEU A 86 15.28 18.94 0.98
CA LEU A 86 14.82 20.21 0.44
C LEU A 86 13.30 20.29 0.51
N THR A 87 12.77 21.51 0.64
CA THR A 87 11.33 21.73 0.73
C THR A 87 10.90 22.80 -0.28
N SER A 88 9.83 22.51 -1.01
CA SER A 88 9.06 23.46 -1.80
C SER A 88 7.69 23.64 -1.18
N ILE A 89 7.14 24.85 -1.26
CA ILE A 89 5.77 25.16 -0.86
C ILE A 89 4.92 25.15 -2.12
N ILE A 90 3.91 24.28 -2.12
CA ILE A 90 2.89 24.18 -3.15
C ILE A 90 1.67 24.97 -2.69
N LEU A 91 1.19 25.84 -3.56
CA LEU A 91 0.01 26.68 -3.33
C LEU A 91 -1.07 26.31 -4.34
N ALA A 92 -2.29 26.13 -3.84
CA ALA A 92 -3.50 25.98 -4.63
C ALA A 92 -4.40 27.18 -4.34
N GLU A 93 -4.51 28.10 -5.29
CA GLU A 93 -5.34 29.30 -5.18
C GLU A 93 -6.67 29.08 -5.91
N ASP A 94 -7.78 29.11 -5.19
CA ASP A 94 -9.11 29.06 -5.79
C ASP A 94 -9.37 30.36 -6.57
N ILE A 95 -9.61 30.24 -7.88
CA ILE A 95 -9.78 31.39 -8.77
C ILE A 95 -11.05 32.19 -8.49
N LEU A 96 -12.05 31.61 -7.80
CA LEU A 96 -13.33 32.26 -7.52
C LEU A 96 -13.29 33.02 -6.19
N THR A 97 -12.74 32.39 -5.15
CA THR A 97 -12.75 32.93 -3.78
C THR A 97 -11.45 33.62 -3.39
N GLY A 98 -10.35 33.34 -4.10
CA GLY A 98 -8.99 33.75 -3.71
C GLY A 98 -8.46 32.99 -2.50
N GLN A 99 -9.15 31.94 -2.04
CA GLN A 99 -8.66 31.10 -0.94
C GLN A 99 -7.41 30.34 -1.38
N VAL A 100 -6.37 30.36 -0.53
CA VAL A 100 -5.11 29.65 -0.79
C VAL A 100 -4.97 28.46 0.16
N LEU A 101 -4.83 27.27 -0.40
CA LEU A 101 -4.43 26.07 0.32
C LEU A 101 -2.93 25.84 0.12
N ARG A 102 -2.28 25.31 1.15
CA ARG A 102 -0.83 25.09 1.18
C ARG A 102 -0.50 23.63 1.45
N CYS A 103 0.47 23.11 0.69
CA CYS A 103 1.10 21.83 0.95
C CYS A 103 2.63 21.98 0.95
N ASP A 104 3.32 21.42 1.95
CA ASP A 104 4.78 21.37 1.95
C ASP A 104 5.25 20.09 1.22
N ALA A 105 5.94 20.26 0.09
CA ALA A 105 6.55 19.19 -0.68
C ALA A 105 8.03 19.04 -0.29
N ILE A 106 8.34 17.97 0.43
CA ILE A 106 9.69 17.67 0.91
C ILE A 106 10.29 16.61 -0.02
N VAL A 107 11.50 16.84 -0.50
CA VAL A 107 12.28 15.85 -1.27
C VAL A 107 13.49 15.45 -0.46
N ASP A 108 13.66 14.15 -0.23
CA ASP A 108 14.74 13.62 0.60
C ASP A 108 15.21 12.22 0.12
N VAL A 109 16.31 11.74 0.69
CA VAL A 109 16.88 10.43 0.40
C VAL A 109 16.27 9.33 1.27
N ILE A 110 15.95 8.19 0.64
CA ILE A 110 15.60 6.97 1.36
C ILE A 110 16.82 6.46 2.13
N SER A 111 16.65 6.24 3.43
CA SER A 111 17.67 5.69 4.32
C SER A 111 17.44 4.21 4.61
N GLU A 112 16.18 3.77 4.70
CA GLU A 112 15.81 2.38 4.97
C GLU A 112 14.57 1.98 4.17
N ILE A 113 14.49 0.70 3.81
CA ILE A 113 13.26 0.07 3.29
C ILE A 113 12.88 -1.15 4.13
N GLN A 114 11.59 -1.40 4.22
CA GLN A 114 10.97 -2.50 4.94
C GLN A 114 9.87 -3.12 4.07
N ILE A 115 9.57 -4.40 4.28
CA ILE A 115 8.45 -5.07 3.62
C ILE A 115 7.28 -5.10 4.59
N GLU A 116 6.22 -4.39 4.23
CA GLU A 116 4.92 -4.39 4.88
C GLU A 116 4.08 -5.58 4.37
N SER A 117 3.44 -6.27 5.29
CA SER A 117 2.62 -7.47 5.04
C SER A 117 1.49 -7.53 6.06
N THR A 118 0.29 -7.91 5.63
CA THR A 118 -0.86 -8.10 6.54
C THR A 118 -0.74 -9.35 7.41
N THR A 119 -0.02 -10.37 6.94
CA THR A 119 0.24 -11.62 7.66
C THR A 119 1.62 -12.16 7.30
N ARG A 120 2.18 -13.02 8.16
CA ARG A 120 3.41 -13.79 7.90
C ARG A 120 3.11 -15.24 7.54
N GLU A 121 1.83 -15.62 7.51
CA GLU A 121 1.34 -16.96 7.20
C GLU A 121 0.58 -16.97 5.88
N LEU A 122 0.82 -17.98 5.06
CA LEU A 122 0.19 -18.16 3.75
C LEU A 122 -0.33 -19.60 3.65
N HIS A 123 -1.55 -19.79 3.17
CA HIS A 123 -2.08 -21.13 2.96
C HIS A 123 -1.86 -21.58 1.52
N LEU A 124 -1.60 -22.87 1.32
CA LEU A 124 -1.52 -23.45 -0.01
C LEU A 124 -2.83 -23.30 -0.77
N GLU A 125 -2.73 -22.92 -2.05
CA GLU A 125 -3.87 -22.78 -2.96
C GLU A 125 -4.93 -21.77 -2.48
N ASP A 126 -4.55 -20.86 -1.57
CA ASP A 126 -5.37 -19.75 -1.09
C ASP A 126 -5.10 -18.48 -1.92
N SER A 127 -5.85 -17.42 -1.63
CA SER A 127 -5.61 -16.09 -2.20
C SER A 127 -4.17 -15.63 -1.99
N PRO A 128 -3.57 -14.96 -2.98
CA PRO A 128 -2.22 -14.44 -2.86
C PRO A 128 -2.10 -13.36 -1.79
N LEU A 129 -0.92 -13.28 -1.18
CA LEU A 129 -0.56 -12.23 -0.22
C LEU A 129 0.06 -11.06 -0.98
N GLU A 130 -0.48 -9.86 -0.74
CA GLU A 130 0.16 -8.61 -1.16
C GLU A 130 1.29 -8.25 -0.21
N LEU A 131 2.46 -7.96 -0.79
CA LEU A 131 3.60 -7.40 -0.09
C LEU A 131 3.90 -6.03 -0.66
N LYS A 132 4.16 -5.05 0.22
CA LYS A 132 4.43 -3.67 -0.16
C LYS A 132 5.71 -3.16 0.48
N ILE A 133 6.46 -2.33 -0.24
CA ILE A 133 7.61 -1.63 0.33
C ILE A 133 7.15 -0.40 1.10
N HIS A 134 7.68 -0.31 2.30
CA HIS A 134 7.63 0.87 3.15
C HIS A 134 9.04 1.47 3.19
N ALA A 135 9.20 2.75 2.88
CA ALA A 135 10.51 3.42 2.89
C ALA A 135 10.54 4.54 3.92
N LEU A 136 11.70 4.70 4.56
CA LEU A 136 11.94 5.65 5.64
C LEU A 136 13.13 6.56 5.32
N ASP A 137 13.03 7.83 5.73
CA ASP A 137 14.18 8.74 5.76
C ASP A 137 15.05 8.50 7.01
N SER A 138 16.09 9.31 7.19
CA SER A 138 17.01 9.18 8.33
C SER A 138 16.38 9.52 9.69
N GLU A 139 15.21 10.16 9.69
CA GLU A 139 14.45 10.52 10.89
C GLU A 139 13.35 9.49 11.20
N GLY A 140 13.17 8.47 10.34
CA GLY A 140 12.09 7.49 10.47
C GLY A 140 10.74 7.98 9.92
N ASN A 141 10.71 9.03 9.09
CA ASN A 141 9.49 9.46 8.41
C ASN A 141 9.23 8.60 7.16
N THR A 142 7.97 8.24 6.93
CA THR A 142 7.56 7.45 5.76
C THR A 142 7.44 8.30 4.50
N PHE A 143 8.02 7.84 3.40
CA PHE A 143 7.80 8.43 2.08
C PHE A 143 6.34 8.26 1.63
N SER A 144 5.72 9.35 1.17
CA SER A 144 4.31 9.38 0.79
C SER A 144 4.00 8.54 -0.46
N THR A 145 5.00 8.30 -1.31
CA THR A 145 4.89 7.45 -2.50
C THR A 145 6.24 6.87 -2.88
N LEU A 146 6.22 5.63 -3.39
CA LEU A 146 7.35 4.98 -4.05
C LEU A 146 7.03 4.68 -5.52
N ALA A 147 5.94 5.27 -6.03
CA ALA A 147 5.48 5.04 -7.39
C ALA A 147 6.60 5.31 -8.40
N SER A 148 6.71 4.42 -9.37
CA SER A 148 7.72 4.45 -10.43
C SER A 148 9.16 4.19 -9.99
N LEU A 149 9.43 3.93 -8.71
CA LEU A 149 10.72 3.34 -8.32
C LEU A 149 10.72 1.85 -8.63
N LEU A 150 11.83 1.39 -9.19
CA LEU A 150 12.04 0.00 -9.53
C LEU A 150 12.55 -0.76 -8.32
N PHE A 151 12.02 -1.95 -8.10
CA PHE A 151 12.47 -2.85 -7.04
C PHE A 151 12.77 -4.24 -7.59
N GLU A 152 13.86 -4.81 -7.12
CA GLU A 152 14.22 -6.20 -7.39
C GLU A 152 13.68 -7.08 -6.27
N TRP A 153 12.75 -7.98 -6.59
CA TRP A 153 12.22 -8.95 -5.66
C TRP A 153 12.83 -10.32 -5.90
N THR A 154 13.45 -10.89 -4.87
CA THR A 154 14.14 -12.19 -4.96
C THR A 154 13.69 -13.13 -3.85
N VAL A 155 13.41 -14.38 -4.19
CA VAL A 155 13.23 -15.46 -3.22
C VAL A 155 14.61 -16.01 -2.88
N VAL A 156 14.99 -15.95 -1.61
CA VAL A 156 16.34 -16.31 -1.15
C VAL A 156 16.27 -17.55 -0.28
N LYS A 157 17.28 -18.42 -0.41
CA LYS A 157 17.45 -19.59 0.47
C LYS A 157 17.74 -19.11 1.88
N ASP A 158 16.99 -19.63 2.85
CA ASP A 158 17.35 -19.41 4.25
C ASP A 158 18.60 -20.25 4.55
N ALA A 159 19.70 -19.59 4.95
CA ALA A 159 20.96 -20.26 5.27
C ALA A 159 20.78 -21.24 6.44
N GLU A 160 19.83 -20.97 7.34
CA GLU A 160 19.42 -21.85 8.44
C GLU A 160 18.70 -23.12 7.94
N MET A 161 18.17 -23.12 6.71
CA MET A 161 17.44 -24.24 6.08
C MET A 161 18.24 -24.92 4.96
N ALA A 162 19.55 -24.62 4.82
CA ALA A 162 20.39 -25.10 3.71
C ALA A 162 20.49 -26.64 3.60
N GLY A 163 20.09 -27.40 4.62
CA GLY A 163 20.00 -28.85 4.61
C GLY A 163 18.73 -29.44 3.98
N PHE A 164 17.71 -28.62 3.67
CA PHE A 164 16.45 -29.09 3.10
C PHE A 164 16.40 -28.82 1.58
N PRO A 165 16.46 -29.86 0.73
CA PRO A 165 16.58 -29.70 -0.72
C PRO A 165 15.37 -29.04 -1.40
N ASP A 166 14.22 -28.95 -0.74
CA ASP A 166 12.96 -28.45 -1.29
C ASP A 166 12.69 -26.95 -1.07
N SER A 167 13.60 -26.20 -0.43
CA SER A 167 13.33 -24.81 0.00
C SER A 167 13.23 -23.78 -1.13
N TYR A 168 13.61 -24.12 -2.36
CA TYR A 168 13.71 -23.16 -3.48
C TYR A 168 12.43 -23.02 -4.30
N ASN A 169 11.36 -23.76 -3.94
CA ASN A 169 10.11 -23.79 -4.71
C ASN A 169 8.89 -23.83 -3.79
N THR A 170 8.97 -23.16 -2.63
CA THR A 170 7.86 -23.04 -1.69
C THR A 170 6.95 -21.86 -2.03
N LEU A 171 7.48 -20.83 -2.69
CA LEU A 171 6.79 -19.58 -2.98
C LEU A 171 6.94 -19.17 -4.45
N ARG A 172 5.87 -18.62 -5.03
CA ARG A 172 5.85 -18.00 -6.35
C ARG A 172 5.50 -16.52 -6.22
N VAL A 173 6.23 -15.65 -6.94
CA VAL A 173 5.78 -14.27 -7.21
C VAL A 173 4.82 -14.31 -8.41
N LEU A 174 3.65 -13.71 -8.24
CA LEU A 174 2.60 -13.65 -9.25
C LEU A 174 2.58 -12.28 -9.92
N ARG A 175 2.15 -12.26 -11.19
CA ARG A 175 1.76 -11.02 -11.84
C ARG A 175 0.34 -10.66 -11.46
N PHE A 176 0.03 -9.37 -11.36
CA PHE A 176 -1.34 -8.92 -11.11
C PHE A 176 -2.30 -9.36 -12.21
N ALA A 177 -1.85 -9.39 -13.47
CA ALA A 177 -2.63 -9.90 -14.60
C ALA A 177 -3.00 -11.40 -14.49
N GLU A 178 -2.32 -12.16 -13.63
CA GLU A 178 -2.61 -13.58 -13.35
C GLU A 178 -3.55 -13.75 -12.13
N SER A 179 -3.98 -12.64 -11.51
CA SER A 179 -4.72 -12.61 -10.25
C SER A 179 -6.10 -11.95 -10.40
N ALA A 180 -6.93 -12.08 -9.37
CA ALA A 180 -8.19 -11.37 -9.26
C ALA A 180 -8.06 -9.95 -8.66
N TYR A 181 -6.83 -9.50 -8.35
CA TYR A 181 -6.56 -8.24 -7.66
C TYR A 181 -6.25 -7.13 -8.66
N THR A 182 -6.76 -5.93 -8.39
CA THR A 182 -6.52 -4.75 -9.23
C THR A 182 -5.37 -3.94 -8.62
N PRO A 183 -4.20 -3.89 -9.27
CA PRO A 183 -3.09 -3.07 -8.81
C PRO A 183 -3.32 -1.57 -9.09
N PRO A 184 -2.57 -0.68 -8.41
CA PRO A 184 -2.45 0.71 -8.86
C PRO A 184 -1.95 0.81 -10.31
N ALA A 185 -2.41 1.83 -11.05
CA ALA A 185 -2.11 1.98 -12.48
C ALA A 185 -0.60 1.97 -12.81
N TYR A 186 0.23 2.57 -11.94
CA TYR A 186 1.68 2.61 -12.15
C TYR A 186 2.34 1.22 -11.99
N ILE A 187 1.79 0.34 -11.14
CA ILE A 187 2.23 -1.05 -11.02
C ILE A 187 1.88 -1.84 -12.27
N SER A 188 0.65 -1.68 -12.80
CA SER A 188 0.24 -2.30 -14.08
C SER A 188 1.18 -1.95 -15.22
N GLU A 189 1.57 -0.67 -15.31
CA GLU A 189 2.48 -0.19 -16.34
C GLU A 189 3.89 -0.78 -16.18
N MET A 190 4.38 -0.90 -14.94
CA MET A 190 5.66 -1.55 -14.67
C MET A 190 5.65 -3.03 -15.06
N GLU A 191 4.59 -3.79 -14.74
CA GLU A 191 4.47 -5.18 -15.16
C GLU A 191 4.45 -5.31 -16.69
N ARG A 192 3.76 -4.39 -17.39
CA ARG A 192 3.67 -4.38 -18.86
C ARG A 192 5.04 -4.29 -19.53
N VAL A 193 5.98 -3.56 -18.92
CA VAL A 193 7.37 -3.44 -19.41
C VAL A 193 8.34 -4.44 -18.78
N GLY A 194 7.85 -5.39 -17.98
CA GLY A 194 8.67 -6.45 -17.37
C GLY A 194 9.44 -6.00 -16.13
N HIS A 195 9.02 -4.91 -15.51
CA HIS A 195 9.60 -4.37 -14.27
C HIS A 195 8.71 -4.67 -13.06
N GLN A 196 9.30 -4.63 -11.87
CA GLN A 196 8.59 -4.78 -10.60
C GLN A 196 8.67 -3.48 -9.79
N GLY A 197 7.56 -3.12 -9.18
CA GLY A 197 7.44 -1.94 -8.32
C GLY A 197 7.56 -2.24 -6.85
N ASP A 198 7.09 -1.30 -6.03
CA ASP A 198 7.00 -1.40 -4.58
C ASP A 198 5.93 -2.39 -4.10
N ILE A 199 5.07 -2.92 -4.98
CA ILE A 199 4.00 -3.87 -4.62
C ILE A 199 4.13 -5.14 -5.47
N ILE A 200 4.06 -6.31 -4.83
CA ILE A 200 3.99 -7.61 -5.49
C ILE A 200 2.92 -8.52 -4.84
N LEU A 201 2.51 -9.55 -5.59
CA LEU A 201 1.71 -10.65 -5.07
C LEU A 201 2.56 -11.92 -4.95
N VAL A 202 2.36 -12.66 -3.87
CA VAL A 202 3.03 -13.96 -3.65
C VAL A 202 2.04 -15.05 -3.29
N SER A 203 2.30 -16.28 -3.76
CA SER A 203 1.49 -17.46 -3.45
C SER A 203 2.35 -18.66 -3.04
N GLY A 204 1.78 -19.51 -2.17
CA GLY A 204 2.41 -20.73 -1.70
C GLY A 204 2.28 -21.85 -2.72
N ILE A 205 3.39 -22.49 -3.06
CA ILE A 205 3.46 -23.68 -3.92
C ILE A 205 3.59 -24.95 -3.08
N LYS A 206 4.37 -24.89 -1.99
CA LYS A 206 4.61 -26.00 -1.05
C LYS A 206 4.68 -25.46 0.37
N THR A 207 4.30 -26.30 1.34
CA THR A 207 4.44 -25.95 2.75
C THR A 207 5.91 -25.76 3.14
N GLY A 208 6.15 -24.94 4.15
CA GLY A 208 7.49 -24.65 4.66
C GLY A 208 7.75 -23.16 4.82
N HIS A 209 9.02 -22.78 4.91
CA HIS A 209 9.42 -21.38 5.06
C HIS A 209 9.94 -20.82 3.73
N ALA A 210 9.63 -19.55 3.48
CA ALA A 210 10.17 -18.80 2.35
C ALA A 210 10.71 -17.46 2.85
N LYS A 211 11.86 -17.05 2.33
CA LYS A 211 12.43 -15.72 2.61
C LYS A 211 12.45 -14.92 1.31
N LEU A 212 11.84 -13.74 1.31
CA LEU A 212 11.99 -12.78 0.22
C LEU A 212 12.90 -11.64 0.62
N LYS A 213 13.57 -11.09 -0.38
CA LYS A 213 14.29 -9.84 -0.29
C LYS A 213 13.83 -8.88 -1.37
N ALA A 214 13.76 -7.59 -1.02
CA ALA A 214 13.48 -6.51 -1.94
C ALA A 214 14.63 -5.50 -1.91
N LYS A 215 15.07 -5.04 -3.08
CA LYS A 215 16.13 -4.02 -3.20
C LYS A 215 15.75 -2.92 -4.19
N ILE A 216 15.99 -1.67 -3.85
CA ILE A 216 15.75 -0.54 -4.76
C ILE A 216 16.73 -0.59 -5.95
N GLN A 217 16.23 -0.45 -7.17
CA GLN A 217 17.01 -0.37 -8.41
C GLN A 217 17.18 1.08 -8.90
N GLU A 218 17.70 1.94 -8.03
CA GLU A 218 18.05 3.32 -8.36
C GLU A 218 19.46 3.59 -7.82
N ALA A 219 20.30 4.22 -8.66
CA ALA A 219 21.75 4.21 -8.46
C ALA A 219 22.19 4.95 -7.18
N ILE A 220 21.44 5.98 -6.78
CA ILE A 220 21.69 6.72 -5.54
C ILE A 220 21.43 5.87 -4.28
N TYR A 221 20.65 4.79 -4.39
CA TYR A 221 20.29 3.92 -3.26
C TYR A 221 21.04 2.59 -3.24
N LYS A 222 22.20 2.50 -3.92
CA LYS A 222 23.01 1.27 -3.97
C LYS A 222 23.39 0.74 -2.59
N ASP A 223 23.63 1.65 -1.64
CA ASP A 223 24.07 1.37 -0.27
C ASP A 223 22.90 1.19 0.71
N VAL A 224 21.66 1.43 0.28
CA VAL A 224 20.47 1.11 1.08
C VAL A 224 20.33 -0.41 1.16
N GLY A 225 20.18 -0.93 2.39
CA GLY A 225 20.02 -2.35 2.64
C GLY A 225 18.80 -2.93 1.95
N ALA A 226 18.88 -4.20 1.56
CA ALA A 226 17.70 -4.92 1.07
C ALA A 226 16.73 -5.19 2.24
N ALA A 227 15.44 -4.96 2.03
CA ALA A 227 14.40 -5.34 2.97
C ALA A 227 14.16 -6.85 2.89
N GLU A 228 13.88 -7.51 4.02
CA GLU A 228 13.66 -8.95 4.06
C GLU A 228 12.38 -9.32 4.80
N VAL A 229 11.70 -10.37 4.34
CA VAL A 229 10.51 -10.95 4.99
C VAL A 229 10.61 -12.46 4.98
N ARG A 230 10.33 -13.10 6.12
CA ARG A 230 10.12 -14.55 6.23
C ARG A 230 8.62 -14.82 6.27
N LEU A 231 8.16 -15.75 5.44
CA LEU A 231 6.79 -16.23 5.35
C LEU A 231 6.75 -17.72 5.71
N LEU A 232 5.71 -18.13 6.40
CA LEU A 232 5.38 -19.52 6.71
C LEU A 232 4.22 -19.96 5.82
N ILE A 233 4.43 -21.00 5.03
CA ILE A 233 3.43 -21.57 4.14
C ILE A 233 2.87 -22.84 4.77
N LEU A 234 1.57 -22.82 5.03
CA LEU A 234 0.81 -23.85 5.72
C LEU A 234 -0.11 -24.60 4.76
N GLU A 235 -0.46 -25.82 5.15
CA GLU A 235 -1.49 -26.57 4.44
C GLU A 235 -2.86 -25.96 4.74
N ASN A 236 -3.74 -25.86 3.75
CA ASN A 236 -5.08 -25.33 3.94
C ASN A 236 -6.01 -26.42 4.52
N ILE A 237 -6.00 -26.54 5.85
CA ILE A 237 -6.72 -27.57 6.60
C ILE A 237 -7.80 -26.91 7.46
N LEU A 238 -8.99 -27.51 7.45
CA LEU A 238 -10.10 -27.16 8.31
C LEU A 238 -10.35 -28.28 9.33
N LEU A 239 -10.47 -27.92 10.60
CA LEU A 239 -10.93 -28.82 11.66
C LEU A 239 -12.43 -28.63 11.87
N SER A 240 -13.16 -29.75 12.01
CA SER A 240 -14.58 -29.74 12.35
C SER A 240 -14.85 -30.62 13.57
N PRO A 241 -15.44 -30.08 14.65
CA PRO A 241 -15.93 -28.69 14.77
C PRO A 241 -14.80 -27.65 14.79
N ALA A 242 -15.08 -26.44 14.29
CA ALA A 242 -14.11 -25.33 14.27
C ALA A 242 -14.24 -24.37 15.48
N TYR A 243 -15.26 -24.58 16.31
CA TYR A 243 -15.53 -23.79 17.51
C TYR A 243 -14.88 -24.39 18.74
N ASP A 244 -14.76 -23.59 19.81
CA ASP A 244 -14.25 -24.04 21.10
C ASP A 244 -15.10 -25.17 21.68
N VAL A 245 -14.44 -26.26 22.08
CA VAL A 245 -15.08 -27.44 22.66
C VAL A 245 -14.66 -27.58 24.11
N TYR A 246 -15.65 -27.68 25.00
CA TYR A 246 -15.45 -27.95 26.42
C TYR A 246 -15.74 -29.42 26.70
N LEU A 247 -14.77 -30.14 27.27
CA LEU A 247 -14.86 -31.58 27.56
C LEU A 247 -14.82 -31.83 29.06
N LEU A 248 -15.68 -32.72 29.53
CA LEU A 248 -15.59 -33.27 30.88
C LEU A 248 -14.45 -34.28 30.99
N ALA A 249 -13.84 -34.38 32.17
CA ALA A 249 -12.81 -35.37 32.43
C ALA A 249 -13.30 -36.79 32.10
N GLY A 250 -12.48 -37.55 31.36
CA GLY A 250 -12.80 -38.90 30.91
C GLY A 250 -13.64 -38.99 29.63
N THR A 251 -14.00 -37.87 28.99
CA THR A 251 -14.65 -37.87 27.68
C THR A 251 -13.66 -37.60 26.54
N SER A 252 -14.12 -37.83 25.31
CA SER A 252 -13.33 -37.57 24.11
C SER A 252 -14.16 -36.91 23.03
N ILE A 253 -13.50 -36.10 22.20
CA ILE A 253 -14.05 -35.61 20.94
C ILE A 253 -13.25 -36.14 19.77
N GLN A 254 -13.95 -36.38 18.67
CA GLN A 254 -13.37 -36.75 17.39
C GLN A 254 -13.50 -35.56 16.42
N TYR A 255 -12.37 -34.92 16.11
CA TYR A 255 -12.30 -33.88 15.09
C TYR A 255 -12.16 -34.51 13.71
N LYS A 256 -12.88 -33.94 12.73
CA LYS A 256 -12.69 -34.20 11.30
C LYS A 256 -11.67 -33.24 10.75
N VAL A 257 -10.68 -33.77 10.04
CA VAL A 257 -9.67 -32.98 9.33
C VAL A 257 -10.03 -32.95 7.85
N GLN A 258 -10.28 -31.77 7.31
CA GLN A 258 -10.69 -31.58 5.91
C GLN A 258 -9.67 -30.71 5.19
N LYS A 259 -9.35 -31.05 3.94
CA LYS A 259 -8.43 -30.26 3.11
C LYS A 259 -9.22 -29.36 2.17
N ILE A 260 -8.84 -28.09 2.08
CA ILE A 260 -9.38 -27.15 1.10
C ILE A 260 -8.39 -26.99 -0.05
N ARG A 261 -8.89 -27.12 -1.29
CA ARG A 261 -8.14 -26.90 -2.52
C ARG A 261 -9.00 -26.12 -3.50
N GLN A 262 -8.48 -25.01 -4.03
CA GLN A 262 -9.19 -24.16 -5.00
C GLN A 262 -10.64 -23.82 -4.56
N GLY A 263 -10.83 -23.51 -3.27
CA GLY A 263 -12.15 -23.20 -2.70
C GLY A 263 -13.11 -24.38 -2.54
N LYS A 264 -12.66 -25.63 -2.73
CA LYS A 264 -13.45 -26.85 -2.53
C LYS A 264 -12.82 -27.76 -1.47
N ILE A 265 -13.66 -28.37 -0.64
CA ILE A 265 -13.21 -29.42 0.29
C ILE A 265 -12.90 -30.67 -0.53
N THR A 266 -11.63 -31.09 -0.57
CA THR A 266 -11.15 -32.16 -1.45
C THR A 266 -10.87 -33.49 -0.75
N GLY A 267 -11.33 -33.65 0.49
CA GLY A 267 -11.35 -34.95 1.17
C GLY A 267 -11.33 -34.84 2.69
N GLU A 268 -11.83 -35.89 3.35
CA GLU A 268 -11.65 -36.13 4.78
C GLU A 268 -10.30 -36.83 4.96
N LEU A 269 -9.32 -36.12 5.53
CA LEU A 269 -7.93 -36.57 5.62
C LEU A 269 -7.73 -37.56 6.77
N ALA A 270 -8.35 -37.29 7.91
CA ALA A 270 -8.18 -38.06 9.13
C ALA A 270 -9.23 -37.67 10.18
N PHE A 271 -9.28 -38.50 11.23
CA PHE A 271 -9.93 -38.14 12.48
C PHE A 271 -8.88 -37.99 13.58
N ILE A 272 -8.99 -36.92 14.37
CA ILE A 272 -8.15 -36.71 15.55
C ILE A 272 -9.04 -36.91 16.78
N GLN A 273 -8.71 -37.90 17.61
CA GLN A 273 -9.40 -38.13 18.88
C GLN A 273 -8.60 -37.50 20.02
N ILE A 274 -9.19 -36.55 20.71
CA ILE A 274 -8.59 -35.90 21.89
C ILE A 274 -9.32 -36.44 23.13
N LEU A 275 -8.55 -36.98 24.08
CA LEU A 275 -9.05 -37.46 25.36
C LEU A 275 -8.76 -36.43 26.45
N ALA A 276 -9.78 -36.06 27.24
CA ALA A 276 -9.60 -35.15 28.35
C ALA A 276 -9.14 -35.91 29.61
N PHE A 277 -7.88 -35.71 30.00
CA PHE A 277 -7.31 -36.21 31.26
C PHE A 277 -7.39 -35.14 32.36
N ILE A 278 -7.41 -35.59 33.62
CA ILE A 278 -7.39 -34.75 34.84
C ILE A 278 -5.96 -34.31 35.13
#